data_AF-A0A7T6Z9P8-F1
#
_entry.id   AF-A0A7T6Z9P8-F1
#
_cell.length_a   1.000
_cell.length_b   1.000
_cell.length_c   1.000
_cell.angle_alpha   90.00
_cell.angle_beta   90.00
_cell.angle_gamma   90.00
#
_symmetry.space_group_name_H-M   'P 1'
#
loop_
_entity.id
_entity.type
_entity.pdbx_description
1 polymer ?
#
loop_
_entity_poly.entity_id
_entity_poly.type
_entity_poly.pdbx_seq_one_letter_code
_entity_poly.pdbx_strand_id
1 'polypeptide(L)'
;MKKYGMLTLSAVVATSLAACGNDGGEFEDETNGDAPDEGDDNAEVQQEDEVSVDDDMDDGADEDGGDADADEAWYEDLPYDEFELEAEYSHGEYEAEYDYEGGNPEAEIEDTRNGEDIEMEGEEALEELSGILPEMDIDENSGEDDILDAAIDAFTLDEDYSELEVEAEFFDDSETEVEDES
;
A
#
# COMPACT_ATOMS: atom_id res chain seq x y z
N MET A 1 25.52 26.71 26.18
CA MET A 1 24.43 27.65 26.50
C MET A 1 23.15 26.96 26.09
N LYS A 2 22.17 26.84 26.99
CA LYS A 2 20.90 26.14 26.72
C LYS A 2 20.10 26.91 25.66
N LYS A 3 19.64 26.21 24.63
CA LYS A 3 18.57 26.67 23.74
C LYS A 3 17.36 25.80 24.08
N TYR A 4 16.24 26.48 24.29
CA TYR A 4 15.05 25.94 24.91
C TYR A 4 14.15 25.34 23.84
N GLY A 5 13.64 24.13 24.10
CA GLY A 5 12.58 23.50 23.32
C GLY A 5 11.30 24.32 23.33
N MET A 6 10.71 24.38 22.15
CA MET A 6 9.38 24.86 21.76
C MET A 6 8.85 23.70 20.89
N LEU A 7 7.60 23.25 20.89
CA LEU A 7 6.36 23.77 21.45
C LEU A 7 5.30 22.67 21.21
N THR A 8 4.88 21.92 22.23
CA THR A 8 3.76 20.97 22.08
C THR A 8 2.44 21.72 22.09
N LEU A 9 1.73 21.76 20.96
CA LEU A 9 0.35 22.24 20.88
C LEU A 9 -0.58 21.06 20.56
N SER A 10 -0.86 20.23 21.56
CA SER A 10 -1.88 19.18 21.45
C SER A 10 -3.27 19.81 21.32
N ALA A 11 -3.87 19.68 20.13
CA ALA A 11 -5.29 19.93 19.91
C ALA A 11 -6.07 18.64 20.17
N VAL A 12 -6.78 18.57 21.30
CA VAL A 12 -7.71 17.48 21.60
C VAL A 12 -8.97 17.65 20.75
N VAL A 13 -9.16 16.80 19.75
CA VAL A 13 -10.43 16.67 19.02
C VAL A 13 -11.24 15.55 19.67
N ALA A 14 -12.36 15.91 20.30
CA ALA A 14 -13.31 14.96 20.85
C ALA A 14 -14.32 14.54 19.78
N THR A 15 -14.25 13.31 19.29
CA THR A 15 -15.27 12.68 18.45
C THR A 15 -16.39 12.12 19.33
N SER A 16 -17.54 12.78 19.30
CA SER A 16 -18.79 12.22 19.82
C SER A 16 -19.33 11.18 18.85
N LEU A 17 -19.32 9.90 19.26
CA LEU A 17 -19.99 8.82 18.56
C LEU A 17 -21.51 8.99 18.67
N ALA A 18 -22.18 9.21 17.54
CA ALA A 18 -23.62 9.01 17.41
C ALA A 18 -23.87 7.58 16.90
N ALA A 19 -24.37 6.75 17.79
CA ALA A 19 -24.73 5.36 17.54
C ALA A 19 -26.22 5.22 17.17
N CYS A 20 -26.48 4.21 16.33
CA CYS A 20 -27.73 3.46 16.12
C CYS A 20 -28.93 4.13 15.46
N GLY A 21 -29.52 3.42 14.48
CA GLY A 21 -30.98 3.41 14.32
C GLY A 21 -31.52 2.93 12.98
N ASN A 22 -31.41 1.63 12.69
CA ASN A 22 -32.33 0.90 11.81
C ASN A 22 -33.74 0.90 12.43
N ASP A 23 -34.75 1.48 11.79
CA ASP A 23 -36.12 0.94 11.70
C ASP A 23 -36.99 1.77 10.73
N GLY A 24 -37.97 1.12 10.11
CA GLY A 24 -38.71 1.59 8.95
C GLY A 24 -39.80 2.64 9.22
N GLY A 25 -40.37 3.15 8.13
CA GLY A 25 -41.53 4.04 8.15
C GLY A 25 -41.68 4.86 6.87
N GLU A 26 -42.65 4.44 6.06
CA GLU A 26 -43.12 5.06 4.81
C GLU A 26 -43.49 6.56 4.94
N PHE A 27 -43.34 7.35 3.86
CA PHE A 27 -44.42 8.13 3.22
C PHE A 27 -43.93 8.96 2.00
N GLU A 28 -44.38 8.54 0.82
CA GLU A 28 -44.97 9.29 -0.31
C GLU A 28 -44.46 10.71 -0.68
N ASP A 29 -44.04 10.85 -1.95
CA ASP A 29 -44.42 12.02 -2.77
C ASP A 29 -44.61 11.59 -4.25
N GLU A 30 -45.83 11.79 -4.73
CA GLU A 30 -46.31 11.47 -6.07
C GLU A 30 -45.98 12.61 -7.05
N THR A 31 -45.52 12.32 -8.27
CA THR A 31 -45.97 13.08 -9.47
C THR A 31 -45.81 12.31 -10.80
N ASN A 32 -46.93 11.74 -11.23
CA ASN A 32 -47.53 11.65 -12.58
C ASN A 32 -46.67 11.68 -13.88
N GLY A 33 -46.93 10.68 -14.75
CA GLY A 33 -46.60 10.67 -16.18
C GLY A 33 -47.18 9.49 -16.98
N ASP A 34 -48.48 9.59 -17.31
CA ASP A 34 -49.37 8.78 -18.19
C ASP A 34 -48.76 8.39 -19.57
N ALA A 35 -48.58 7.08 -19.91
CA ALA A 35 -49.44 6.18 -20.74
C ALA A 35 -49.25 6.28 -22.30
N PRO A 36 -49.80 5.39 -23.16
CA PRO A 36 -49.80 3.90 -23.25
C PRO A 36 -49.41 3.39 -24.68
N ASP A 37 -49.68 2.10 -25.02
CA ASP A 37 -49.96 1.46 -26.36
C ASP A 37 -49.13 0.16 -26.59
N GLU A 38 -49.61 -1.07 -26.32
CA GLU A 38 -50.61 -1.96 -26.99
C GLU A 38 -50.15 -2.62 -28.31
N GLY A 39 -50.31 -3.95 -28.40
CA GLY A 39 -50.12 -4.79 -29.60
C GLY A 39 -49.66 -6.22 -29.24
N ASP A 40 -50.52 -7.17 -28.85
CA ASP A 40 -51.50 -7.97 -29.65
C ASP A 40 -50.87 -9.22 -30.33
N ASP A 41 -51.12 -10.36 -29.66
CA ASP A 41 -51.61 -11.68 -30.10
C ASP A 41 -51.05 -12.53 -31.28
N ASN A 42 -50.90 -13.82 -30.90
CA ASN A 42 -51.27 -15.07 -31.61
C ASN A 42 -50.27 -15.79 -32.55
N ALA A 43 -49.80 -16.98 -32.12
CA ALA A 43 -50.22 -18.27 -32.70
C ALA A 43 -49.56 -19.48 -31.99
N GLU A 44 -50.41 -20.41 -31.55
CA GLU A 44 -50.06 -21.75 -31.04
C GLU A 44 -49.17 -22.57 -31.99
N VAL A 45 -48.23 -23.33 -31.42
CA VAL A 45 -48.02 -24.74 -31.79
C VAL A 45 -47.54 -25.53 -30.58
N GLN A 46 -48.36 -26.52 -30.22
CA GLN A 46 -48.10 -27.57 -29.26
C GLN A 46 -47.07 -28.56 -29.83
N GLN A 47 -46.09 -28.98 -29.02
CA GLN A 47 -45.93 -30.38 -28.60
C GLN A 47 -44.62 -30.56 -27.80
N GLU A 48 -44.81 -31.06 -26.59
CA GLU A 48 -43.95 -31.93 -25.81
C GLU A 48 -42.79 -32.62 -26.55
N ASP A 49 -41.56 -32.32 -26.12
CA ASP A 49 -40.46 -33.28 -26.14
C ASP A 49 -39.60 -33.05 -24.89
N GLU A 50 -39.52 -34.09 -24.07
CA GLU A 50 -38.94 -34.15 -22.75
C GLU A 50 -37.43 -34.34 -22.84
N VAL A 51 -36.66 -33.30 -22.53
CA VAL A 51 -35.26 -33.44 -22.11
C VAL A 51 -35.08 -32.68 -20.81
N SER A 52 -34.88 -33.42 -19.71
CA SER A 52 -34.37 -32.84 -18.47
C SER A 52 -32.96 -32.34 -18.73
N VAL A 53 -32.79 -31.02 -18.70
CA VAL A 53 -31.47 -30.41 -18.56
C VAL A 53 -31.31 -30.14 -17.07
N ASP A 54 -30.57 -31.04 -16.45
CA ASP A 54 -29.97 -30.85 -15.12
C ASP A 54 -28.85 -29.83 -15.35
N ASP A 55 -29.11 -28.57 -15.02
CA ASP A 55 -28.09 -27.52 -14.97
C ASP A 55 -27.91 -27.19 -13.48
N ASP A 56 -27.10 -28.03 -12.84
CA ASP A 56 -26.49 -27.78 -11.54
C ASP A 56 -25.61 -26.53 -11.68
N MET A 57 -26.14 -25.38 -11.29
CA MET A 57 -25.34 -24.20 -10.97
C MET A 57 -24.97 -24.27 -9.49
N ASP A 58 -24.01 -25.15 -9.23
CA ASP A 58 -23.17 -25.22 -8.04
C ASP A 58 -21.73 -25.18 -8.54
N ASP A 59 -21.09 -24.03 -8.41
CA ASP A 59 -19.67 -23.96 -8.05
C ASP A 59 -19.39 -22.55 -7.55
N GLY A 60 -19.09 -22.45 -6.26
CA GLY A 60 -18.62 -21.23 -5.65
C GLY A 60 -17.37 -20.73 -6.37
N ALA A 61 -17.35 -19.44 -6.68
CA ALA A 61 -16.09 -18.76 -6.89
C ALA A 61 -15.39 -18.67 -5.52
N ASP A 62 -14.79 -19.78 -5.10
CA ASP A 62 -13.57 -19.77 -4.32
C ASP A 62 -12.50 -19.16 -5.25
N GLU A 63 -12.22 -17.88 -5.09
CA GLU A 63 -10.90 -17.35 -5.45
C GLU A 63 -9.91 -17.83 -4.39
N ASP A 64 -9.73 -19.16 -4.34
CA ASP A 64 -8.72 -19.83 -3.55
C ASP A 64 -7.46 -19.93 -4.40
N GLY A 65 -6.48 -19.11 -4.01
CA GLY A 65 -5.07 -19.43 -4.12
C GLY A 65 -4.62 -19.79 -5.51
N GLY A 66 -4.29 -18.76 -6.29
CA GLY A 66 -3.30 -18.94 -7.34
C GLY A 66 -2.13 -19.73 -6.77
N ASP A 67 -1.86 -20.87 -7.40
CA ASP A 67 -0.58 -21.57 -7.39
C ASP A 67 0.44 -20.60 -8.02
N ALA A 68 0.76 -19.54 -7.30
CA ALA A 68 2.09 -18.97 -7.32
C ALA A 68 2.91 -20.00 -6.54
N ASP A 69 4.00 -20.47 -7.14
CA ASP A 69 5.14 -20.89 -6.35
C ASP A 69 5.22 -19.94 -5.14
N ALA A 70 5.35 -20.48 -3.92
CA ALA A 70 5.62 -19.64 -2.77
C ALA A 70 6.96 -18.94 -3.04
N ASP A 71 6.91 -17.81 -3.75
CA ASP A 71 7.84 -16.71 -3.60
C ASP A 71 7.80 -16.46 -2.10
N GLU A 72 8.81 -17.02 -1.43
CA GLU A 72 9.06 -16.80 -0.01
C GLU A 72 8.92 -15.30 0.19
N ALA A 73 8.05 -14.91 1.12
CA ALA A 73 7.80 -13.51 1.38
C ALA A 73 9.14 -12.83 1.62
N TRP A 74 9.63 -12.05 0.65
CA TRP A 74 11.02 -11.58 0.61
C TRP A 74 11.39 -10.78 1.86
N TYR A 75 10.38 -10.10 2.43
CA TYR A 75 10.45 -9.39 3.69
C TYR A 75 10.73 -10.28 4.91
N GLU A 76 10.42 -11.58 4.87
CA GLU A 76 10.76 -12.52 5.96
C GLU A 76 12.26 -12.85 6.04
N ASP A 77 13.03 -12.55 4.99
CA ASP A 77 14.49 -12.76 4.95
C ASP A 77 15.26 -11.47 5.31
N LEU A 78 14.59 -10.32 5.42
CA LEU A 78 15.23 -9.08 5.84
C LEU A 78 15.65 -9.15 7.31
N PRO A 79 16.76 -8.50 7.69
CA PRO A 79 17.18 -8.41 9.08
C PRO A 79 16.48 -7.28 9.86
N TYR A 80 15.71 -6.43 9.17
CA TYR A 80 15.00 -5.27 9.72
C TYR A 80 13.51 -5.30 9.44
N ASP A 81 12.75 -4.69 10.33
CA ASP A 81 11.30 -4.49 10.22
C ASP A 81 10.91 -3.06 9.84
N GLU A 82 11.79 -2.08 10.01
CA GLU A 82 11.61 -0.72 9.50
C GLU A 82 12.87 -0.30 8.72
N PHE A 83 12.68 0.38 7.60
CA PHE A 83 13.75 0.97 6.80
C PHE A 83 13.27 2.28 6.17
N GLU A 84 14.06 3.33 6.32
CA GLU A 84 13.83 4.64 5.73
C GLU A 84 15.10 5.12 5.03
N LEU A 85 14.93 5.69 3.84
CA LEU A 85 15.99 6.35 3.09
C LEU A 85 15.48 7.67 2.55
N GLU A 86 16.18 8.75 2.86
CA GLU A 86 15.93 10.09 2.31
C GLU A 86 17.21 10.61 1.64
N ALA A 87 17.12 10.98 0.36
CA ALA A 87 18.20 11.60 -0.38
C ALA A 87 17.76 12.95 -0.95
N GLU A 88 18.20 14.04 -0.34
CA GLU A 88 17.94 15.40 -0.80
C GLU A 88 18.90 15.81 -1.92
N TYR A 89 18.38 16.37 -3.00
CA TYR A 89 19.19 16.92 -4.10
C TYR A 89 18.98 18.42 -4.26
N SER A 90 19.82 19.04 -5.10
CA SER A 90 19.65 20.46 -5.45
C SER A 90 18.29 20.76 -6.12
N HIS A 91 17.62 19.73 -6.65
CA HIS A 91 16.29 19.81 -7.21
C HIS A 91 15.52 18.49 -6.98
N GLY A 92 14.67 18.48 -5.96
CA GLY A 92 13.86 17.32 -5.57
C GLY A 92 14.61 16.40 -4.61
N GLU A 93 13.94 15.32 -4.23
CA GLU A 93 14.38 14.30 -3.30
C GLU A 93 13.99 12.91 -3.79
N TYR A 94 14.61 11.89 -3.21
CA TYR A 94 14.20 10.51 -3.34
C TYR A 94 14.00 9.95 -1.94
N GLU A 95 12.82 9.40 -1.69
CA GLU A 95 12.41 8.83 -0.41
C GLU A 95 11.96 7.38 -0.63
N ALA A 96 12.34 6.49 0.26
CA ALA A 96 11.86 5.12 0.30
C ALA A 96 11.66 4.66 1.73
N GLU A 97 10.41 4.29 2.05
CA GLU A 97 10.00 3.80 3.36
C GLU A 97 9.52 2.35 3.24
N TYR A 98 9.85 1.55 4.24
CA TYR A 98 9.38 0.19 4.41
C TYR A 98 9.11 -0.09 5.89
N ASP A 99 7.93 -0.64 6.17
CA ASP A 99 7.52 -1.05 7.50
C ASP A 99 6.93 -2.46 7.48
N TYR A 100 7.21 -3.23 8.53
CA TYR A 100 6.67 -4.57 8.76
C TYR A 100 6.01 -4.69 10.15
N GLU A 101 4.91 -3.96 10.36
CA GLU A 101 4.13 -4.11 11.58
C GLU A 101 3.22 -5.36 11.58
N GLY A 102 3.49 -6.28 12.52
CA GLY A 102 2.52 -7.31 12.92
C GLY A 102 2.15 -8.33 11.83
N GLY A 103 3.03 -8.53 10.84
CA GLY A 103 2.83 -9.46 9.73
C GLY A 103 2.24 -8.82 8.48
N ASN A 104 2.16 -7.50 8.42
CA ASN A 104 1.62 -6.75 7.28
C ASN A 104 2.68 -5.77 6.77
N PRO A 105 3.37 -6.07 5.66
CA PRO A 105 4.33 -5.12 5.09
C PRO A 105 3.60 -3.93 4.45
N GLU A 106 4.14 -2.74 4.64
CA GLU A 106 3.76 -1.49 4.00
C GLU A 106 5.02 -0.82 3.42
N ALA A 107 4.86 -0.04 2.35
CA ALA A 107 5.97 0.66 1.72
C ALA A 107 5.49 1.90 0.97
N GLU A 108 6.38 2.88 0.86
CA GLU A 108 6.20 4.11 0.09
C GLU A 108 7.51 4.45 -0.65
N ILE A 109 7.40 4.99 -1.86
CA ILE A 109 8.52 5.55 -2.61
C ILE A 109 8.08 6.88 -3.23
N GLU A 110 8.82 7.95 -2.96
CA GLU A 110 8.67 9.25 -3.61
C GLU A 110 9.94 9.61 -4.41
N ASP A 111 9.80 10.06 -5.66
CA ASP A 111 10.91 10.63 -6.45
C ASP A 111 10.47 11.92 -7.15
N THR A 112 11.07 13.04 -6.75
CA THR A 112 10.82 14.36 -7.33
C THR A 112 12.02 14.93 -8.10
N ARG A 113 13.11 14.17 -8.25
CA ARG A 113 14.41 14.63 -8.81
C ARG A 113 14.33 15.01 -10.29
N ASN A 114 13.43 14.37 -11.03
CA ASN A 114 13.34 14.51 -12.49
C ASN A 114 12.33 15.58 -12.95
N GLY A 115 11.74 16.34 -12.01
CA GLY A 115 10.69 17.32 -12.30
C GLY A 115 9.33 16.69 -12.69
N GLU A 116 9.21 15.38 -12.50
CA GLU A 116 7.97 14.63 -12.40
C GLU A 116 7.89 14.16 -10.95
N ASP A 117 6.73 14.32 -10.31
CA ASP A 117 6.46 13.82 -8.97
C ASP A 117 5.95 12.37 -9.12
N ILE A 118 6.76 11.40 -8.71
CA ILE A 118 6.41 9.97 -8.69
C ILE A 118 6.14 9.60 -7.23
N GLU A 119 4.95 9.05 -6.96
CA GLU A 119 4.53 8.55 -5.65
C GLU A 119 4.02 7.12 -5.87
N MET A 120 4.59 6.15 -5.16
CA MET A 120 4.17 4.73 -5.17
C MET A 120 3.91 4.30 -3.73
N GLU A 121 2.78 3.63 -3.48
CA GLU A 121 2.36 3.22 -2.14
C GLU A 121 1.89 1.75 -2.14
N GLY A 122 2.05 1.07 -1.00
CA GLY A 122 1.50 -0.27 -0.77
C GLY A 122 2.09 -1.33 -1.70
N GLU A 123 1.23 -2.11 -2.38
CA GLU A 123 1.68 -3.22 -3.23
C GLU A 123 2.62 -2.79 -4.37
N GLU A 124 2.46 -1.57 -4.90
CA GLU A 124 3.32 -1.05 -5.98
C GLU A 124 4.74 -0.75 -5.46
N ALA A 125 4.85 -0.08 -4.32
CA ALA A 125 6.12 0.17 -3.67
C ALA A 125 6.79 -1.12 -3.18
N LEU A 126 6.02 -2.06 -2.63
CA LEU A 126 6.53 -3.36 -2.19
C LEU A 126 7.09 -4.20 -3.35
N GLU A 127 6.48 -4.14 -4.54
CA GLU A 127 7.00 -4.82 -5.72
C GLU A 127 8.36 -4.24 -6.13
N GLU A 128 8.51 -2.91 -6.13
CA GLU A 128 9.79 -2.25 -6.45
C GLU A 128 10.86 -2.56 -5.38
N LEU A 129 10.53 -2.42 -4.09
CA LEU A 129 11.47 -2.69 -2.98
C LEU A 129 11.88 -4.15 -2.87
N SER A 130 11.09 -5.10 -3.37
CA SER A 130 11.42 -6.53 -3.37
C SER A 130 12.72 -6.87 -4.10
N GLY A 131 13.12 -6.03 -5.06
CA GLY A 131 14.38 -6.15 -5.77
C GLY A 131 15.52 -5.36 -5.15
N ILE A 132 15.25 -4.42 -4.25
CA ILE A 132 16.22 -3.42 -3.77
C ILE A 132 16.70 -3.79 -2.36
N LEU A 133 15.77 -3.92 -1.42
CA LEU A 133 16.10 -4.12 0.00
C LEU A 133 16.90 -5.41 0.26
N PRO A 134 16.58 -6.57 -0.38
CA PRO A 134 17.40 -7.77 -0.22
C PRO A 134 18.83 -7.65 -0.80
N GLU A 135 19.09 -6.70 -1.71
CA GLU A 135 20.42 -6.49 -2.29
C GLU A 135 21.35 -5.68 -1.38
N MET A 136 20.81 -4.95 -0.39
CA MET A 136 21.62 -4.12 0.51
C MET A 136 22.57 -4.93 1.40
N ASP A 137 22.20 -6.16 1.78
CA ASP A 137 23.00 -7.08 2.62
C ASP A 137 23.57 -6.39 3.90
N ILE A 138 22.76 -5.53 4.55
CA ILE A 138 23.12 -4.85 5.82
C ILE A 138 22.55 -5.60 7.03
N ASP A 139 23.23 -5.56 8.18
CA ASP A 139 22.76 -6.12 9.44
C ASP A 139 23.16 -5.23 10.63
N GLU A 140 22.78 -5.59 11.87
CA GLU A 140 23.04 -4.76 13.06
C GLU A 140 24.54 -4.56 13.38
N ASN A 141 25.42 -5.29 12.70
CA ASN A 141 26.87 -5.19 12.81
C ASN A 141 27.52 -4.40 11.65
N SER A 142 26.74 -3.95 10.66
CA SER A 142 27.22 -3.11 9.57
C SER A 142 27.76 -1.77 10.08
N GLY A 143 28.83 -1.29 9.44
CA GLY A 143 29.40 0.03 9.75
C GLY A 143 28.65 1.15 9.05
N GLU A 144 28.74 2.37 9.58
CA GLU A 144 28.09 3.56 9.02
C GLU A 144 28.43 3.76 7.52
N ASP A 145 29.72 3.69 7.17
CA ASP A 145 30.19 3.80 5.78
C ASP A 145 29.66 2.65 4.89
N ASP A 146 29.50 1.43 5.43
CA ASP A 146 29.02 0.27 4.68
C ASP A 146 27.51 0.39 4.39
N ILE A 147 26.73 0.94 5.32
CA ILE A 147 25.28 1.18 5.14
C ILE A 147 25.05 2.22 4.04
N LEU A 148 25.77 3.35 4.09
CA LEU A 148 25.65 4.40 3.07
C LEU A 148 26.04 3.88 1.67
N ASP A 149 27.15 3.14 1.55
CA ASP A 149 27.60 2.58 0.25
C ASP A 149 26.57 1.56 -0.29
N ALA A 150 26.01 0.71 0.58
CA ALA A 150 24.96 -0.24 0.22
C ALA A 150 23.68 0.46 -0.25
N ALA A 151 23.24 1.52 0.45
CA ALA A 151 22.07 2.32 0.06
C ALA A 151 22.29 3.00 -1.30
N ILE A 152 23.45 3.62 -1.52
CA ILE A 152 23.78 4.28 -2.80
C ILE A 152 23.78 3.27 -3.95
N ASP A 153 24.37 2.08 -3.76
CA ASP A 153 24.44 1.05 -4.80
C ASP A 153 23.08 0.42 -5.10
N ALA A 154 22.34 0.00 -4.07
CA ALA A 154 21.05 -0.69 -4.21
C ALA A 154 19.98 0.23 -4.83
N PHE A 155 19.85 1.47 -4.34
CA PHE A 155 18.90 2.45 -4.86
C PHE A 155 19.41 3.19 -6.11
N THR A 156 20.65 2.92 -6.54
CA THR A 156 21.29 3.58 -7.68
C THR A 156 21.23 5.11 -7.54
N LEU A 157 21.57 5.63 -6.36
CA LEU A 157 21.52 7.07 -6.07
C LEU A 157 22.67 7.81 -6.79
N ASP A 158 22.42 9.06 -7.18
CA ASP A 158 23.46 9.94 -7.71
C ASP A 158 24.27 10.53 -6.55
N GLU A 159 25.60 10.53 -6.64
CA GLU A 159 26.51 11.09 -5.61
C GLU A 159 26.47 12.65 -5.50
N ASP A 160 25.48 13.31 -6.12
CA ASP A 160 25.24 14.78 -6.10
C ASP A 160 24.21 15.19 -5.04
N TYR A 161 23.79 14.28 -4.17
CA TYR A 161 22.93 14.59 -3.04
C TYR A 161 23.57 15.68 -2.15
N SER A 162 22.73 16.50 -1.53
CA SER A 162 23.13 17.48 -0.52
C SER A 162 23.12 16.87 0.89
N GLU A 163 22.18 15.96 1.12
CA GLU A 163 22.00 15.19 2.35
C GLU A 163 21.51 13.79 1.97
N LEU A 164 22.04 12.76 2.64
CA LEU A 164 21.59 11.37 2.55
C LEU A 164 21.41 10.85 3.98
N GLU A 165 20.20 10.45 4.32
CA GLU A 165 19.84 9.80 5.57
C GLU A 165 19.37 8.37 5.31
N VAL A 166 19.82 7.43 6.13
CA VAL A 166 19.35 6.04 6.12
C VAL A 166 19.11 5.61 7.56
N GLU A 167 17.89 5.17 7.85
CA GLU A 167 17.47 4.62 9.13
C GLU A 167 17.00 3.16 8.97
N ALA A 168 17.31 2.31 9.94
CA ALA A 168 16.76 0.95 10.00
C ALA A 168 16.52 0.49 11.45
N GLU A 169 15.33 -0.07 11.71
CA GLU A 169 14.99 -0.79 12.93
C GLU A 169 15.09 -2.30 12.68
N PHE A 170 15.99 -2.96 13.41
CA PHE A 170 16.24 -4.40 13.31
C PHE A 170 15.31 -5.20 14.24
N PHE A 171 14.98 -6.44 13.84
CA PHE A 171 14.13 -7.35 14.63
C PHE A 171 14.64 -7.68 16.06
N ASP A 172 15.89 -7.36 16.41
CA ASP A 172 16.43 -7.44 17.78
C ASP A 172 16.17 -6.16 18.61
N ASP A 173 15.31 -5.25 18.15
CA ASP A 173 15.00 -3.95 18.79
C ASP A 173 16.20 -2.98 18.73
N SER A 174 17.13 -3.19 17.77
CA SER A 174 18.28 -2.31 17.55
C SER A 174 17.95 -1.31 16.45
N GLU A 175 18.35 -0.06 16.63
CA GLU A 175 18.16 1.02 15.66
C GLU A 175 19.54 1.47 15.12
N THR A 176 19.60 1.85 13.86
CA THR A 176 20.74 2.58 13.27
C THR A 176 20.23 3.76 12.47
N GLU A 177 20.82 4.93 12.68
CA GLU A 177 20.61 6.16 11.91
C GLU A 177 21.98 6.57 11.34
N VAL A 178 22.08 6.81 10.03
CA VAL A 178 23.30 7.30 9.39
C VAL A 178 23.00 8.47 8.45
N GLU A 179 23.77 9.54 8.57
CA GLU A 179 23.60 10.79 7.83
C GLU A 179 24.91 11.18 7.14
N ASP A 180 24.87 11.59 5.87
CA ASP A 180 25.98 12.19 5.13
C ASP A 180 25.58 13.51 4.46
N GLU A 181 26.34 14.58 4.74
CA GLU A 181 26.15 15.92 4.18
C GLU A 181 27.33 16.29 3.24
N SER A 182 27.05 16.62 1.97
CA SER A 182 28.05 16.87 0.90
C SER A 182 28.40 18.35 0.61
#